data_AF-A0A964MWQ5-F1
#
_entry.id   AF-A0A964MWQ5-F1
#
_cell.length_a   1.000
_cell.length_b   1.000
_cell.length_c   1.000
_cell.angle_alpha   90.00
_cell.angle_beta   90.00
_cell.angle_gamma   90.00
#
_symmetry.space_group_name_H-M   'P 1'
#
loop_
_entity.id
_entity.type
_entity.pdbx_description
1 polymer ?
#
loop_
_entity_poly.entity_id
_entity_poly.type
_entity_poly.pdbx_seq_one_letter_code
_entity_poly.pdbx_strand_id
1 'polypeptide(L)'
;MSLRFTADVNAFLAVLDFRDMKILALLFLVGATALAQAPKQPASDRPPTRNVGTMSELMVKIIYPASDALFYIESRAPKTDAEWTVVEGQALMVAESANLLMLPGRARDQKQWMADAKLMLDAGAAAVKAAKTKNVEAIAALSDRLMESCTSCHKHYRPGYGRKPPP
;
A
#
# COMPACT_ATOMS: atom_id res chain seq x y z
N MET A 1 25.38 -30.73 -43.77
CA MET A 1 26.77 -30.34 -43.46
C MET A 1 26.80 -29.92 -41.99
N SER A 2 26.92 -30.91 -41.09
CA SER A 2 27.08 -30.71 -39.65
C SER A 2 28.53 -31.06 -39.30
N LEU A 3 29.05 -30.48 -38.21
CA LEU A 3 30.42 -30.59 -37.67
C LEU A 3 31.35 -29.41 -38.05
N ARG A 4 31.55 -28.49 -37.08
CA ARG A 4 32.83 -27.78 -36.75
C ARG A 4 32.61 -26.62 -35.77
N PHE A 5 31.93 -26.84 -34.64
CA PHE A 5 31.84 -25.82 -33.57
C PHE A 5 32.09 -26.34 -32.15
N THR A 6 32.55 -27.58 -32.00
CA THR A 6 32.71 -28.24 -30.69
C THR A 6 34.17 -28.43 -30.27
N ALA A 7 35.15 -28.00 -31.07
CA ALA A 7 36.57 -28.29 -30.81
C ALA A 7 37.27 -27.25 -29.90
N ASP A 8 36.72 -26.05 -29.69
CA ASP A 8 37.42 -24.98 -28.96
C ASP A 8 37.16 -24.93 -27.44
N VAL A 9 36.12 -25.60 -26.94
CA VAL A 9 35.81 -25.59 -25.49
C VAL A 9 36.64 -26.58 -24.69
N ASN A 10 37.10 -27.68 -25.30
CA ASN A 10 37.80 -28.75 -24.58
C ASN A 10 39.31 -28.50 -24.39
N ALA A 11 39.89 -27.52 -25.08
CA ALA A 11 41.30 -27.15 -24.88
C ALA A 11 41.50 -26.17 -23.70
N PHE A 12 40.45 -25.44 -23.30
CA PHE A 12 40.52 -24.46 -22.21
C PHE A 12 40.41 -25.06 -20.80
N LEU A 13 39.91 -26.31 -20.70
CA LEU A 13 39.66 -26.97 -19.42
C LEU A 13 40.84 -27.78 -18.88
N ALA A 14 41.94 -27.89 -19.63
CA ALA A 14 43.09 -28.73 -19.30
C ALA A 14 44.31 -27.98 -18.71
N VAL A 15 44.15 -26.73 -18.28
CA VAL A 15 45.20 -25.92 -17.62
C VAL A 15 44.66 -25.20 -16.39
N LEU A 16 43.99 -25.94 -15.51
CA LEU A 16 43.73 -25.48 -14.14
C LEU A 16 44.37 -26.51 -13.21
N ASP A 17 45.54 -26.17 -12.69
CA ASP A 17 46.25 -27.00 -11.71
C ASP A 17 45.40 -27.08 -10.43
N PHE A 18 45.57 -28.14 -9.64
CA PHE A 18 44.97 -28.30 -8.31
C PHE A 18 45.26 -27.10 -7.40
N ARG A 19 46.32 -26.35 -7.71
CA ARG A 19 46.69 -25.07 -7.10
C ARG A 19 45.73 -23.93 -7.48
N ASP A 20 45.26 -23.88 -8.72
CA ASP A 20 44.32 -22.87 -9.22
C ASP A 20 42.90 -23.12 -8.70
N MET A 21 42.49 -24.38 -8.55
CA MET A 21 41.22 -24.77 -7.90
C MET A 21 41.18 -24.38 -6.41
N LYS A 22 42.31 -24.50 -5.70
CA LYS A 22 42.45 -24.07 -4.29
C LYS A 22 42.42 -22.56 -4.15
N ILE A 23 43.04 -21.82 -5.07
CA ILE A 23 43.02 -20.35 -5.09
C ILE A 23 41.60 -19.85 -5.38
N LEU A 24 40.87 -20.46 -6.32
CA LEU A 24 39.46 -20.14 -6.58
C LEU A 24 38.55 -20.46 -5.38
N ALA A 25 38.77 -21.60 -4.71
CA ALA A 25 38.02 -21.98 -3.52
C ALA A 25 38.33 -21.06 -2.32
N LEU A 26 39.57 -20.59 -2.16
CA LEU A 26 39.95 -19.61 -1.13
C LEU A 26 39.32 -18.24 -1.41
N LEU A 27 39.29 -17.81 -2.68
CA LEU A 27 38.65 -16.56 -3.09
C LEU A 27 37.12 -16.60 -2.89
N PHE A 28 36.48 -17.75 -3.10
CA PHE A 28 35.06 -17.96 -2.78
C PHE A 28 34.79 -17.97 -1.26
N LEU A 29 35.69 -18.53 -0.44
CA LEU A 29 35.54 -18.52 1.02
C LEU A 29 35.70 -17.11 1.63
N VAL A 30 36.56 -16.27 1.06
CA VAL A 30 36.76 -14.88 1.52
C VAL A 30 35.61 -13.97 1.06
N GLY A 31 34.97 -14.25 -0.09
CA GLY A 31 33.79 -13.52 -0.54
C GLY A 31 32.53 -13.76 0.30
N ALA A 32 32.39 -14.93 0.92
CA ALA A 32 31.21 -15.30 1.69
C ALA A 32 31.10 -14.59 3.06
N THR A 33 32.20 -14.11 3.64
CA THR A 33 32.18 -13.44 4.96
C THR A 33 31.81 -11.96 4.87
N ALA A 34 31.93 -11.33 3.71
CA ALA A 34 31.63 -9.91 3.51
C ALA A 34 30.13 -9.58 3.41
N LEU A 35 29.26 -10.58 3.19
CA LEU A 35 27.80 -10.38 3.08
C LEU A 35 27.05 -10.54 4.42
N ALA A 36 27.72 -10.99 5.49
CA ALA A 36 27.07 -11.31 6.76
C ALA A 36 26.88 -10.10 7.69
N GLN A 37 27.52 -8.96 7.41
CA GLN A 37 27.38 -7.74 8.19
C GLN A 37 26.61 -6.69 7.39
N ALA A 38 25.31 -6.90 7.23
CA ALA A 38 24.43 -5.80 6.87
C ALA A 38 24.57 -4.71 7.96
N PRO A 39 24.95 -3.46 7.61
CA PRO A 39 25.08 -2.40 8.60
C PRO A 39 23.74 -2.24 9.32
N LYS A 40 23.76 -2.34 10.66
CA LYS A 40 22.64 -1.98 11.51
C LYS A 40 22.37 -0.50 11.27
N GLN A 41 21.35 -0.20 10.48
CA GLN A 41 20.97 1.18 10.19
C GLN A 41 20.70 1.87 11.54
N PRO A 42 21.32 3.04 11.82
CA PRO A 42 21.06 3.79 13.04
C PRO A 42 19.55 4.02 13.18
N ALA A 43 19.02 3.83 14.38
CA ALA A 43 17.63 4.18 14.66
C ALA A 43 17.43 5.66 14.28
N SER A 44 16.44 5.94 13.44
CA SER A 44 16.17 7.30 12.99
C SER A 44 15.76 8.18 14.16
N ASP A 45 16.34 9.38 14.28
CA ASP A 45 15.94 10.42 15.25
C ASP A 45 14.53 10.99 14.97
N ARG A 46 13.78 10.43 14.01
CA ARG A 46 12.42 10.85 13.70
C ARG A 46 11.50 10.47 14.87
N PRO A 47 10.65 11.40 15.37
CA PRO A 47 9.66 11.07 16.38
C PRO A 47 8.78 9.88 15.95
N PRO A 48 8.44 8.96 16.87
CA PRO A 48 7.63 7.81 16.52
C PRO A 48 6.23 8.23 16.09
N THR A 49 5.71 7.60 15.04
CA THR A 49 4.30 7.73 14.67
C THR A 49 3.43 7.15 15.79
N ARG A 50 2.46 7.92 16.28
CA ARG A 50 1.52 7.47 17.31
C ARG A 50 0.07 7.68 16.88
N ASN A 51 -0.80 6.79 17.34
CA ASN A 51 -2.23 6.91 17.15
C ASN A 51 -2.78 7.92 18.15
N VAL A 52 -3.38 9.02 17.67
CA VAL A 52 -3.97 10.06 18.55
C VAL A 52 -5.36 9.65 19.03
N GLY A 53 -6.28 9.37 18.09
CA GLY A 53 -7.65 8.95 18.40
C GLY A 53 -7.84 7.44 18.34
N THR A 54 -8.96 6.97 18.88
CA THR A 54 -9.37 5.56 18.80
C THR A 54 -9.75 5.15 17.37
N MET A 55 -9.98 3.86 17.14
CA MET A 55 -10.50 3.39 15.84
C MET A 55 -11.91 3.93 15.57
N SER A 56 -12.76 3.98 16.61
CA SER A 56 -14.12 4.53 16.49
C SER A 56 -14.09 6.00 16.10
N GLU A 57 -13.21 6.80 16.71
CA GLU A 57 -13.10 8.22 16.38
C GLU A 57 -12.59 8.45 14.97
N LEU A 58 -11.59 7.69 14.51
CA LEU A 58 -11.13 7.76 13.12
C LEU A 58 -12.26 7.41 12.13
N MET A 59 -13.01 6.33 12.40
CA MET A 59 -14.10 5.91 11.54
C MET A 59 -15.29 6.89 11.53
N VAL A 60 -15.76 7.31 12.71
CA VAL A 60 -17.01 8.07 12.85
C VAL A 60 -16.81 9.57 12.70
N LYS A 61 -15.70 10.12 13.20
CA LYS A 61 -15.48 11.59 13.21
C LYS A 61 -14.73 12.10 11.99
N ILE A 62 -14.05 11.22 11.23
CA ILE A 62 -13.22 11.61 10.08
C ILE A 62 -13.68 10.89 8.82
N ILE A 63 -13.59 9.56 8.78
CA ILE A 63 -13.84 8.80 7.55
C ILE A 63 -15.29 8.92 7.09
N TYR A 64 -16.25 8.69 8.00
CA TYR A 64 -17.68 8.75 7.68
C TYR A 64 -18.09 10.12 7.08
N PRO A 65 -17.90 11.27 7.75
CA PRO A 65 -18.33 12.55 7.20
C PRO A 65 -17.54 12.94 5.93
N ALA A 66 -16.28 12.51 5.79
CA ALA A 66 -15.53 12.76 4.56
C ALA A 66 -16.03 11.94 3.36
N SER A 67 -16.41 10.69 3.60
CA SER A 67 -16.95 9.83 2.56
C SER A 67 -18.31 10.28 2.02
N ASP A 68 -19.12 10.99 2.82
CA ASP A 68 -20.41 11.54 2.39
C ASP A 68 -20.27 12.45 1.16
N ALA A 69 -19.21 13.27 1.09
CA ALA A 69 -19.00 14.14 -0.07
C ALA A 69 -18.77 13.36 -1.37
N LEU A 70 -18.24 12.14 -1.28
CA LEU A 70 -18.00 11.28 -2.43
C LEU A 70 -19.25 10.47 -2.80
N PHE A 71 -19.93 9.88 -1.81
CA PHE A 71 -21.13 9.07 -2.05
C PHE A 71 -22.34 9.87 -2.52
N TYR A 72 -22.44 11.14 -2.12
CA TYR A 72 -23.56 12.00 -2.50
C TYR A 72 -23.22 12.99 -3.62
N ILE A 73 -22.09 12.82 -4.31
CA ILE A 73 -21.57 13.80 -5.28
C ILE A 73 -22.58 14.14 -6.38
N GLU A 74 -23.38 13.17 -6.85
CA GLU A 74 -24.37 13.40 -7.90
C GLU A 74 -25.56 14.25 -7.41
N SER A 75 -25.98 14.04 -6.16
CA SER A 75 -27.08 14.79 -5.55
C SER A 75 -26.66 16.14 -4.95
N ARG A 76 -25.36 16.32 -4.70
CA ARG A 76 -24.75 17.50 -4.06
C ARG A 76 -23.58 18.04 -4.88
N ALA A 77 -23.75 18.08 -6.21
CA ALA A 77 -22.70 18.49 -7.13
C ALA A 77 -22.21 19.93 -6.81
N PRO A 78 -20.90 20.13 -6.63
CA PRO A 78 -20.33 21.47 -6.39
C PRO A 78 -20.53 22.38 -7.59
N LYS A 79 -20.91 23.63 -7.33
CA LYS A 79 -21.18 24.67 -8.34
C LYS A 79 -20.06 25.71 -8.40
N THR A 80 -19.31 25.85 -7.31
CA THR A 80 -18.23 26.83 -7.19
C THR A 80 -16.88 26.18 -6.94
N ASP A 81 -15.81 26.91 -7.25
CA ASP A 81 -14.43 26.47 -7.02
C ASP A 81 -14.14 26.24 -5.53
N ALA A 82 -14.77 27.03 -4.66
CA ALA A 82 -14.69 26.86 -3.21
C ALA A 82 -15.33 25.52 -2.78
N GLU A 83 -16.51 25.18 -3.31
CA GLU A 83 -17.16 23.90 -3.02
C GLU A 83 -16.36 22.71 -3.58
N TRP A 84 -15.77 22.84 -4.77
CA TRP A 84 -14.86 21.84 -5.32
C TRP A 84 -13.61 21.64 -4.45
N THR A 85 -13.06 22.73 -3.90
CA THR A 85 -11.95 22.68 -2.94
C THR A 85 -12.33 21.91 -1.67
N VAL A 86 -13.57 22.07 -1.20
CA VAL A 86 -14.09 21.28 -0.07
C VAL A 86 -14.17 19.79 -0.44
N VAL A 87 -14.70 19.43 -1.60
CA VAL A 87 -14.75 18.02 -2.05
C VAL A 87 -13.36 17.42 -2.21
N GLU A 88 -12.40 18.16 -2.77
CA GLU A 88 -11.00 17.73 -2.83
C GLU A 88 -10.44 17.46 -1.42
N GLY A 89 -10.70 18.36 -0.48
CA GLY A 89 -10.30 18.19 0.92
C GLY A 89 -10.91 16.93 1.56
N GLN A 90 -12.19 16.66 1.33
CA GLN A 90 -12.84 15.44 1.83
C GLN A 90 -12.27 14.18 1.18
N ALA A 91 -12.00 14.20 -0.14
CA ALA A 91 -11.34 13.10 -0.83
C ALA A 91 -9.92 12.82 -0.26
N LEU A 92 -9.16 13.88 0.03
CA LEU A 92 -7.87 13.79 0.70
C LEU A 92 -8.00 13.18 2.09
N MET A 93 -8.99 13.61 2.87
CA MET A 93 -9.24 13.04 4.21
C MET A 93 -9.55 11.54 4.14
N VAL A 94 -10.31 11.08 3.14
CA VAL A 94 -10.55 9.65 2.90
C VAL A 94 -9.24 8.92 2.60
N ALA A 95 -8.46 9.41 1.63
CA ALA A 95 -7.20 8.77 1.23
C ALA A 95 -6.17 8.72 2.38
N GLU A 96 -5.97 9.83 3.09
CA GLU A 96 -5.01 9.89 4.20
C GLU A 96 -5.49 9.09 5.41
N SER A 97 -6.80 9.02 5.65
CA SER A 97 -7.32 8.13 6.71
C SER A 97 -7.04 6.66 6.42
N ALA A 98 -7.01 6.26 5.15
CA ALA A 98 -6.61 4.91 4.78
C ALA A 98 -5.13 4.63 5.13
N ASN A 99 -4.24 5.61 4.98
CA ASN A 99 -2.87 5.53 5.49
C ASN A 99 -2.86 5.37 7.01
N LEU A 100 -3.69 6.14 7.72
CA LEU A 100 -3.82 6.01 9.17
C LEU A 100 -4.25 4.58 9.56
N LEU A 101 -5.20 3.96 8.84
CA LEU A 101 -5.62 2.58 9.13
C LEU A 101 -4.47 1.56 9.02
N MET A 102 -3.45 1.86 8.21
CA MET A 102 -2.28 1.01 8.01
C MET A 102 -1.11 1.30 8.96
N LEU A 103 -1.24 2.30 9.84
CA LEU A 103 -0.20 2.60 10.83
C LEU A 103 -0.04 1.45 11.85
N PRO A 104 1.17 1.32 12.44
CA PRO A 104 1.40 0.43 13.58
C PRO A 104 0.36 0.64 14.69
N GLY A 105 -0.17 -0.46 15.22
CA GLY A 105 -1.17 -0.44 16.30
C GLY A 105 -2.63 -0.21 15.85
N ARG A 106 -2.90 -0.03 14.55
CA ARG A 106 -4.28 -0.02 14.00
C ARG A 106 -4.61 -1.27 13.21
N ALA A 107 -3.69 -1.72 12.36
CA ALA A 107 -3.89 -2.94 11.58
C ALA A 107 -4.08 -4.17 12.48
N ARG A 108 -5.15 -4.92 12.23
CA ARG A 108 -5.43 -6.17 12.96
C ARG A 108 -4.68 -7.37 12.40
N ASP A 109 -4.37 -7.33 11.12
CA ASP A 109 -3.47 -8.26 10.45
C ASP A 109 -2.83 -7.59 9.24
N GLN A 110 -1.91 -8.31 8.59
CA GLN A 110 -1.19 -7.86 7.39
C GLN A 110 -1.82 -8.41 6.09
N LYS A 111 -3.08 -8.87 6.14
CA LYS A 111 -3.76 -9.52 5.02
C LYS A 111 -4.97 -8.68 4.61
N GLN A 112 -6.17 -9.09 5.01
CA GLN A 112 -7.42 -8.51 4.54
C GLN A 112 -7.57 -7.05 5.00
N TRP A 113 -7.10 -6.72 6.20
CA TRP A 113 -7.07 -5.33 6.68
C TRP A 113 -6.27 -4.42 5.74
N MET A 114 -5.07 -4.85 5.36
CA MET A 114 -4.19 -4.08 4.48
C MET A 114 -4.76 -3.99 3.07
N ALA A 115 -5.36 -5.07 2.56
CA ALA A 115 -6.00 -5.09 1.26
C ALA A 115 -7.17 -4.09 1.20
N ASP A 116 -8.08 -4.13 2.18
CA ASP A 116 -9.23 -3.22 2.22
C ASP A 116 -8.81 -1.77 2.45
N ALA A 117 -7.82 -1.52 3.34
CA ALA A 117 -7.30 -0.18 3.56
C ALA A 117 -6.60 0.38 2.32
N LYS A 118 -5.83 -0.45 1.60
CA LYS A 118 -5.23 -0.03 0.33
C LYS A 118 -6.30 0.25 -0.73
N LEU A 119 -7.39 -0.52 -0.76
CA LEU A 119 -8.50 -0.28 -1.66
C LEU A 119 -9.13 1.11 -1.42
N MET A 120 -9.32 1.48 -0.15
CA MET A 120 -9.76 2.82 0.26
C MET A 120 -8.78 3.90 -0.16
N LEU A 121 -7.47 3.68 0.07
CA LEU A 121 -6.42 4.62 -0.30
C LEU A 121 -6.43 4.90 -1.81
N ASP A 122 -6.46 3.84 -2.63
CA ASP A 122 -6.43 3.96 -4.08
C ASP A 122 -7.68 4.68 -4.61
N ALA A 123 -8.87 4.35 -4.08
CA ALA A 123 -10.12 4.99 -4.47
C ALA A 123 -10.17 6.46 -4.02
N GLY A 124 -9.75 6.76 -2.79
CA GLY A 124 -9.63 8.14 -2.30
C GLY A 124 -8.65 8.97 -3.14
N ALA A 125 -7.48 8.42 -3.48
CA ALA A 125 -6.50 9.09 -4.34
C ALA A 125 -7.04 9.34 -5.76
N ALA A 126 -7.85 8.42 -6.31
CA ALA A 126 -8.55 8.65 -7.57
C ALA A 126 -9.61 9.75 -7.44
N ALA A 127 -10.36 9.79 -6.34
CA ALA A 127 -11.35 10.83 -6.07
C ALA A 127 -10.70 12.22 -5.94
N VAL A 128 -9.50 12.33 -5.33
CA VAL A 128 -8.73 13.58 -5.29
C VAL A 128 -8.41 14.08 -6.70
N LYS A 129 -7.99 13.19 -7.59
CA LYS A 129 -7.69 13.56 -9.00
C LYS A 129 -8.95 14.03 -9.72
N ALA A 130 -10.07 13.34 -9.51
CA ALA A 130 -11.35 13.70 -10.13
C ALA A 130 -11.92 15.02 -9.57
N ALA A 131 -11.75 15.29 -8.28
CA ALA A 131 -12.15 16.56 -7.66
C ALA A 131 -11.36 17.74 -8.23
N LYS A 132 -10.03 17.58 -8.44
CA LYS A 132 -9.18 18.59 -9.08
C LYS A 132 -9.61 18.95 -10.51
N THR A 133 -10.19 17.99 -11.22
CA THR A 133 -10.70 18.19 -12.58
C THR A 133 -12.22 18.44 -12.60
N LYS A 134 -12.84 18.64 -11.44
CA LYS A 134 -14.28 18.94 -11.28
C LYS A 134 -15.18 17.91 -11.95
N ASN A 135 -14.80 16.63 -11.90
CA ASN A 135 -15.47 15.55 -12.61
C ASN A 135 -16.38 14.73 -11.68
N VAL A 136 -17.67 15.06 -11.68
CA VAL A 136 -18.70 14.38 -10.87
C VAL A 136 -18.82 12.90 -11.24
N GLU A 137 -18.88 12.59 -12.53
CA GLU A 137 -19.04 11.21 -13.03
C GLU A 137 -17.87 10.31 -12.59
N ALA A 138 -16.64 10.82 -12.68
CA ALA A 138 -15.47 10.08 -12.24
C ALA A 138 -15.44 9.84 -10.72
N ILE A 139 -15.99 10.75 -9.90
CA ILE A 139 -16.15 10.51 -8.46
C ILE A 139 -17.25 9.48 -8.21
N ALA A 140 -18.40 9.62 -8.88
CA ALA A 140 -19.54 8.71 -8.74
C ALA A 140 -19.15 7.26 -9.08
N ALA A 141 -18.36 7.07 -10.14
CA ALA A 141 -17.85 5.76 -10.56
C ALA A 141 -16.94 5.07 -9.52
N LEU A 142 -16.45 5.77 -8.51
CA LEU A 142 -15.64 5.20 -7.42
C LEU A 142 -16.48 4.67 -6.26
N SER A 143 -17.80 4.90 -6.25
CA SER A 143 -18.68 4.56 -5.13
C SER A 143 -18.65 3.07 -4.79
N ASP A 144 -18.78 2.19 -5.78
CA ASP A 144 -18.79 0.74 -5.56
C ASP A 144 -17.47 0.25 -4.95
N ARG A 145 -16.34 0.78 -5.44
CA ARG A 145 -15.01 0.43 -4.94
C ARG A 145 -14.79 0.92 -3.50
N LEU A 146 -15.26 2.12 -3.17
CA LEU A 146 -15.26 2.63 -1.79
C LEU A 146 -16.16 1.79 -0.88
N MET A 147 -17.38 1.48 -1.33
CA MET A 147 -18.31 0.63 -0.60
C MET A 147 -17.77 -0.78 -0.37
N GLU A 148 -17.10 -1.36 -1.36
CA GLU A 148 -16.43 -2.65 -1.23
C GLU A 148 -15.39 -2.59 -0.12
N SER A 149 -14.49 -1.62 -0.14
CA SER A 149 -13.48 -1.42 0.92
C SER A 149 -14.11 -1.31 2.31
N CYS A 150 -15.13 -0.43 2.46
CA CYS A 150 -15.79 -0.20 3.74
C CYS A 150 -16.52 -1.47 4.24
N THR A 151 -17.29 -2.12 3.39
CA THR A 151 -18.13 -3.25 3.79
C THR A 151 -17.32 -4.52 4.00
N SER A 152 -16.32 -4.78 3.17
CA SER A 152 -15.39 -5.91 3.32
C SER A 152 -14.65 -5.82 4.65
N CYS A 153 -14.03 -4.67 4.94
CA CYS A 153 -13.29 -4.48 6.19
C CYS A 153 -14.20 -4.63 7.41
N HIS A 154 -15.38 -4.00 7.40
CA HIS A 154 -16.31 -4.10 8.53
C HIS A 154 -16.85 -5.50 8.75
N LYS A 155 -17.16 -6.27 7.70
CA LYS A 155 -17.59 -7.67 7.83
C LYS A 155 -16.54 -8.53 8.53
N HIS A 156 -15.25 -8.30 8.24
CA HIS A 156 -14.15 -9.07 8.84
C HIS A 156 -13.80 -8.59 10.25
N TYR A 157 -13.80 -7.29 10.50
CA TYR A 157 -13.15 -6.72 11.70
C TYR A 157 -14.07 -5.96 12.64
N ARG A 158 -15.34 -5.70 12.29
CA ARG A 158 -16.30 -5.03 13.18
C ARG A 158 -17.33 -6.04 13.70
N PRO A 159 -17.19 -6.53 14.95
CA PRO A 159 -18.20 -7.38 15.58
C PRO A 159 -19.58 -6.73 15.52
N GLY A 160 -20.59 -7.52 15.11
CA GLY A 160 -21.97 -7.05 15.00
C GLY A 160 -22.27 -6.17 13.79
N TYR A 161 -21.34 -6.02 12.84
CA TYR A 161 -21.63 -5.29 11.59
C TYR A 161 -22.79 -5.93 10.83
N GLY A 162 -23.72 -5.09 10.33
CA GLY A 162 -24.91 -5.52 9.60
C GLY A 162 -26.03 -6.11 10.46
N ARG A 163 -25.85 -6.20 11.79
CA ARG A 163 -26.91 -6.66 12.70
C ARG A 163 -27.80 -5.49 13.11
N LYS A 164 -29.12 -5.72 13.16
CA LYS A 164 -30.07 -4.79 13.76
C LYS A 164 -29.74 -4.63 15.25
N PRO A 165 -29.69 -3.40 15.80
CA PRO A 165 -29.56 -3.21 17.24
C PRO A 165 -30.65 -3.99 17.98
N PRO A 166 -30.38 -4.53 19.18
CA PRO A 166 -31.45 -5.05 20.02
C PRO A 166 -32.51 -3.96 20.27
N PRO A 167 -33.79 -4.34 20.40
CA PRO A 167 -34.88 -3.41 20.65
C PRO A 167 -34.70 -2.61 21.94
#